data_AF-I1BI06-F1
#
_entry.id   AF-I1BI06-F1
#
_cell.length_a   1.000
_cell.length_b   1.000
_cell.length_c   1.000
_cell.angle_alpha   90.00
_cell.angle_beta   90.00
_cell.angle_gamma   90.00
#
_symmetry.space_group_name_H-M   'P 1'
#
loop_
_entity.id
_entity.type
_entity.pdbx_description
1 polymer ?
#
loop_
_entity_poly.entity_id
_entity_poly.type
_entity_poly.pdbx_seq_one_letter_code
_entity_poly.pdbx_strand_id
1 'polypeptide(L)'
;MSPTSLKVTLRALRKGRTLSLVDCLKMEFDLIQKFLVTRDFHEGVQATFLNKPRRKPEWEPKNLSDVLDEDIDRLYFSHLAPNQLTLAARKDLRHYLHARYSLPTEEDVRLAITGEGPEFRLEGRLKAEEDIVSWFVNGHKGKWGVKEKVLDILDRKTILTEQDGIVWKS
;
A
#
# COMPACT_ATOMS: atom_id res chain seq x y z
N MET A 1 15.57 -12.33 -4.22
CA MET A 1 15.33 -11.10 -3.45
C MET A 1 16.08 -11.22 -2.13
N SER A 2 16.66 -10.13 -1.62
CA SER A 2 17.30 -10.14 -0.29
C SER A 2 16.26 -10.40 0.79
N PRO A 3 16.49 -11.37 1.71
CA PRO A 3 15.61 -11.59 2.86
C PRO A 3 15.51 -10.36 3.78
N THR A 4 16.61 -9.65 3.97
CA THR A 4 16.68 -8.41 4.75
C THR A 4 15.77 -7.35 4.15
N SER A 5 15.89 -7.10 2.83
CA SER A 5 15.04 -6.13 2.14
C SER A 5 13.56 -6.46 2.27
N LEU A 6 13.16 -7.72 2.18
CA LEU A 6 11.76 -8.13 2.34
C LEU A 6 11.21 -7.75 3.72
N LYS A 7 11.94 -8.05 4.80
CA LYS A 7 11.50 -7.72 6.16
C LYS A 7 11.47 -6.22 6.41
N VAL A 8 12.51 -5.49 5.99
CA VAL A 8 12.56 -4.03 6.16
C VAL A 8 11.44 -3.35 5.39
N THR A 9 11.18 -3.75 4.14
CA THR A 9 10.08 -3.18 3.34
C THR A 9 8.72 -3.46 3.99
N LEU A 10 8.46 -4.68 4.47
CA LEU A 10 7.21 -4.99 5.16
C LEU A 10 7.04 -4.15 6.44
N ARG A 11 8.12 -3.98 7.22
CA ARG A 11 8.12 -3.16 8.43
C ARG A 11 7.87 -1.68 8.10
N ALA A 12 8.52 -1.16 7.07
CA ALA A 12 8.35 0.22 6.59
C ALA A 12 6.92 0.47 6.12
N LEU A 13 6.31 -0.43 5.34
CA LEU A 13 4.92 -0.32 4.90
C LEU A 13 3.94 -0.30 6.08
N ARG A 14 4.14 -1.18 7.07
CA ARG A 14 3.31 -1.23 8.28
C ARG A 14 3.41 0.06 9.11
N LYS A 15 4.61 0.62 9.28
CA LYS A 15 4.81 1.91 9.95
C LYS A 15 4.23 3.06 9.14
N GLY A 16 4.47 3.07 7.82
CA GLY A 16 4.02 4.10 6.90
C GLY A 16 2.50 4.28 6.84
N ARG A 17 1.73 3.23 7.11
CA ARG A 17 0.25 3.29 7.17
C ARG A 17 -0.27 4.39 8.11
N THR A 18 0.42 4.69 9.20
CA THR A 18 0.00 5.69 10.19
C THR A 18 0.74 7.03 10.08
N LEU A 19 1.73 7.12 9.18
CA LEU A 19 2.54 8.31 8.99
C LEU A 19 1.92 9.22 7.91
N SER A 20 2.29 10.49 7.96
CA SER A 20 2.00 11.41 6.87
C SER A 20 3.02 11.29 5.73
N LEU A 21 2.75 11.90 4.58
CA LEU A 21 3.65 11.88 3.43
C LEU A 21 5.05 12.40 3.80
N VAL A 22 5.15 13.50 4.53
CA VAL A 22 6.45 14.07 4.93
C VAL A 22 7.20 13.12 5.85
N ASP A 23 6.50 12.49 6.80
CA ASP A 23 7.11 11.57 7.75
C ASP A 23 7.52 10.25 7.06
N CYS A 24 6.75 9.76 6.09
CA CYS A 24 7.12 8.65 5.23
C CYS A 24 8.42 8.95 4.47
N LEU A 25 8.54 10.13 3.84
CA LEU A 25 9.75 10.52 3.11
C LEU A 25 10.98 10.63 4.02
N LYS A 26 10.80 11.15 5.24
CA LYS A 26 11.89 11.19 6.25
C LYS A 26 12.32 9.79 6.66
N MET A 27 11.37 8.89 6.90
CA MET A 27 11.65 7.49 7.21
C MET A 27 12.37 6.80 6.04
N GLU A 28 11.94 7.00 4.81
CA GLU A 28 12.60 6.41 3.64
C GLU A 28 14.01 6.96 3.43
N PHE A 29 14.23 8.26 3.63
CA PHE A 29 15.56 8.87 3.54
C PHE A 29 16.52 8.33 4.61
N ASP A 30 16.01 8.11 5.81
CA ASP A 30 16.74 7.47 6.91
C ASP A 30 17.12 6.01 6.57
N LEU A 31 16.17 5.24 6.02
CA LEU A 31 16.39 3.85 5.61
C LEU A 31 17.41 3.76 4.47
N ILE A 32 17.32 4.60 3.44
CA ILE A 32 18.21 4.57 2.28
C ILE A 32 19.67 4.74 2.72
N GLN A 33 19.96 5.69 3.61
CA GLN A 33 21.31 5.91 4.12
C GLN A 33 21.89 4.66 4.78
N LYS A 34 21.07 3.93 5.55
CA LYS A 34 21.47 2.68 6.19
C LYS A 34 21.64 1.57 5.17
N PHE A 35 20.82 1.50 4.12
CA PHE A 35 20.97 0.52 3.05
C PHE A 35 22.24 0.71 2.23
N LEU A 36 22.65 1.96 1.97
CA LEU A 36 23.82 2.28 1.16
C LEU A 36 25.13 1.72 1.72
N VAL A 37 25.19 1.43 3.02
CA VAL A 37 26.37 0.83 3.67
C VAL A 37 26.26 -0.69 3.86
N THR A 38 25.17 -1.30 3.42
CA THR A 38 24.97 -2.76 3.57
C THR A 38 25.56 -3.55 2.40
N ARG A 39 26.07 -4.74 2.71
CA ARG A 39 26.59 -5.69 1.72
C ARG A 39 25.54 -6.05 0.67
N ASP A 40 24.32 -6.33 1.11
CA ASP A 40 23.21 -6.72 0.23
C ASP A 40 22.94 -5.68 -0.86
N PHE A 41 22.99 -4.37 -0.53
CA PHE A 41 22.81 -3.34 -1.53
C PHE A 41 23.92 -3.38 -2.60
N HIS A 42 25.19 -3.42 -2.17
CA HIS A 42 26.33 -3.49 -3.09
C HIS A 42 26.32 -4.74 -3.96
N GLU A 43 26.07 -5.91 -3.36
CA GLU A 43 26.01 -7.19 -4.05
C GLU A 43 24.87 -7.23 -5.08
N GLY A 44 23.69 -6.71 -4.70
CA GLY A 44 22.55 -6.61 -5.60
C GLY A 44 22.84 -5.73 -6.82
N VAL A 45 23.49 -4.59 -6.62
CA VAL A 45 23.90 -3.68 -7.69
C VAL A 45 24.97 -4.32 -8.58
N GLN A 46 26.00 -4.90 -7.98
CA GLN A 46 27.10 -5.54 -8.72
C GLN A 46 26.62 -6.71 -9.57
N ALA A 47 25.83 -7.62 -9.01
CA ALA A 47 25.34 -8.80 -9.70
C ALA A 47 24.39 -8.47 -10.87
N THR A 48 23.59 -7.40 -10.73
CA THR A 48 22.51 -7.07 -11.68
C THR A 48 22.94 -6.07 -12.76
N PHE A 49 23.74 -5.07 -12.39
CA PHE A 49 24.05 -3.93 -13.27
C PHE A 49 25.50 -3.90 -13.73
N LEU A 50 26.45 -4.28 -12.87
CA LEU A 50 27.88 -4.18 -13.21
C LEU A 50 28.41 -5.45 -13.88
N ASN A 51 28.00 -6.62 -13.41
CA ASN A 51 28.41 -7.90 -14.00
C ASN A 51 27.65 -8.19 -15.30
N LYS A 52 28.42 -8.51 -16.35
CA LYS A 52 27.92 -8.99 -17.64
C LYS A 52 28.61 -10.32 -17.98
N PRO A 53 27.88 -11.44 -18.14
CA PRO A 53 26.42 -11.58 -18.03
C PRO A 53 25.91 -11.35 -16.59
N ARG A 54 24.64 -11.00 -16.48
CA ARG A 54 23.99 -10.86 -15.16
C ARG A 54 24.08 -12.17 -14.39
N ARG A 55 24.40 -12.09 -13.10
CA ARG A 55 24.43 -13.26 -12.22
C ARG A 55 23.41 -13.14 -11.10
N LYS A 56 23.14 -14.26 -10.43
CA LYS A 56 22.30 -14.25 -9.23
C LYS A 56 23.11 -13.62 -8.07
N PRO A 57 22.57 -12.62 -7.37
CA PRO A 57 23.20 -12.04 -6.20
C PRO A 57 23.23 -13.03 -5.03
N GLU A 58 24.33 -13.01 -4.28
CA GLU A 58 24.56 -13.82 -3.10
C GLU A 58 24.27 -13.03 -1.81
N TRP A 59 23.00 -13.06 -1.41
CA TRP A 59 22.51 -12.34 -0.23
C TRP A 59 23.13 -12.87 1.07
N GLU A 60 23.34 -11.97 2.02
CA GLU A 60 23.68 -12.32 3.40
C GLU A 60 22.83 -11.51 4.37
N PRO A 61 21.97 -12.19 5.15
CA PRO A 61 21.72 -13.64 5.21
C PRO A 61 21.01 -14.22 3.97
N LYS A 62 21.14 -15.54 3.77
CA LYS A 62 20.56 -16.25 2.61
C LYS A 62 19.08 -16.60 2.80
N ASN A 63 18.66 -16.95 4.02
CA ASN A 63 17.28 -17.37 4.30
C ASN A 63 16.53 -16.32 5.12
N LEU A 64 15.20 -16.36 5.02
CA LEU A 64 14.32 -15.45 5.76
C LEU A 64 14.28 -15.73 7.27
N SER A 65 14.48 -17.00 7.65
CA SER A 65 14.58 -17.44 9.05
C SER A 65 15.76 -16.81 9.78
N ASP A 66 16.81 -16.47 9.05
CA ASP A 66 18.09 -16.04 9.61
C ASP A 66 18.11 -14.53 9.88
N VAL A 67 17.07 -13.80 9.45
CA VAL A 67 16.87 -12.38 9.76
C VAL A 67 15.96 -12.29 10.97
N LEU A 68 16.45 -11.85 12.13
CA LEU A 68 15.60 -11.64 13.31
C LEU A 68 14.87 -10.31 13.22
N ASP A 69 13.61 -10.27 13.66
CA ASP A 69 12.81 -9.03 13.63
C ASP A 69 13.39 -7.95 14.56
N GLU A 70 14.02 -8.37 15.67
CA GLU A 70 14.75 -7.50 16.59
C GLU A 70 15.95 -6.81 15.94
N ASP A 71 16.69 -7.54 15.10
CA ASP A 71 17.81 -6.98 14.35
C ASP A 71 17.33 -5.95 13.32
N ILE A 72 16.18 -6.21 12.68
CA ILE A 72 15.57 -5.25 11.75
C ILE A 72 15.20 -3.96 12.48
N ASP A 73 14.53 -4.06 13.63
CA ASP A 73 14.16 -2.87 14.39
C ASP A 73 15.40 -2.12 14.89
N ARG A 74 16.37 -2.83 15.47
CA ARG A 74 17.62 -2.23 15.99
C ARG A 74 18.42 -1.50 14.92
N LEU A 75 18.63 -2.14 13.76
CA LEU A 75 19.51 -1.65 12.70
C LEU A 75 18.82 -0.57 11.86
N TYR A 76 17.55 -0.74 11.54
CA TYR A 76 16.86 0.11 10.57
C TYR A 76 15.92 1.14 11.17
N PHE A 77 15.42 0.93 12.40
CA PHE A 77 14.34 1.77 12.92
C PHE A 77 14.58 2.36 14.33
N SER A 78 15.57 1.90 15.09
CA SER A 78 15.81 2.41 16.46
C SER A 78 16.61 3.70 16.53
N HIS A 79 17.51 3.95 15.58
CA HIS A 79 18.42 5.11 15.58
C HIS A 79 18.27 5.90 14.28
N LEU A 80 18.44 7.21 14.33
CA LEU A 80 18.45 8.05 13.13
C LEU A 80 19.79 7.95 12.39
N ALA A 81 19.74 7.98 11.07
CA ALA A 81 20.88 8.11 10.19
C ALA A 81 21.52 9.51 10.34
N PRO A 82 22.79 9.68 9.94
CA PRO A 82 23.53 10.92 10.16
C PRO A 82 22.89 12.16 9.53
N ASN A 83 22.29 12.02 8.34
CA ASN A 83 21.65 13.14 7.66
C ASN A 83 20.14 13.11 7.85
N GLN A 84 19.55 14.27 8.09
CA GLN A 84 18.10 14.45 8.20
C GLN A 84 17.55 15.15 6.96
N LEU A 85 16.37 14.71 6.52
CA LEU A 85 15.67 15.31 5.39
C LEU A 85 14.85 16.52 5.84
N THR A 86 15.20 17.70 5.31
CA THR A 86 14.41 18.93 5.44
C THR A 86 13.77 19.26 4.10
N LEU A 87 12.43 19.25 4.05
CA LEU A 87 11.68 19.62 2.85
C LEU A 87 11.40 21.12 2.84
N ALA A 88 11.51 21.74 1.66
CA ALA A 88 11.15 23.14 1.47
C ALA A 88 9.63 23.37 1.53
N ALA A 89 8.85 22.37 1.12
CA ALA A 89 7.39 22.42 1.11
C ALA A 89 6.81 22.22 2.52
N ARG A 90 5.86 23.07 2.90
CA ARG A 90 5.13 22.97 4.19
C ARG A 90 3.91 22.04 4.14
N LYS A 91 3.55 21.56 2.94
CA LYS A 91 2.34 20.78 2.73
C LYS A 91 2.58 19.33 3.14
N ASP A 92 1.85 18.89 4.15
CA ASP A 92 1.86 17.50 4.59
C ASP A 92 0.49 16.85 4.36
N LEU A 93 0.50 15.61 3.89
CA LEU A 93 -0.69 14.90 3.42
C LEU A 93 -0.78 13.52 4.09
N ARG A 94 -1.91 13.25 4.75
CA ARG A 94 -2.25 11.89 5.21
C ARG A 94 -3.04 11.10 4.18
N HIS A 95 -3.79 11.81 3.34
CA HIS A 95 -4.56 11.24 2.24
C HIS A 95 -4.30 12.06 0.99
N TYR A 96 -4.26 11.40 -0.17
CA TYR A 96 -4.07 12.08 -1.44
C TYR A 96 -5.30 12.95 -1.77
N LEU A 97 -5.08 14.26 -1.94
CA LEU A 97 -6.16 15.23 -2.20
C LEU A 97 -6.99 14.94 -3.46
N HIS A 98 -6.39 14.24 -4.41
CA HIS A 98 -6.96 13.97 -5.72
C HIS A 98 -7.30 12.48 -5.92
N ALA A 99 -7.42 11.72 -4.83
CA ALA A 99 -7.80 10.30 -4.85
C ALA A 99 -9.13 10.05 -5.57
N ARG A 100 -10.05 11.02 -5.59
CA ARG A 100 -11.33 10.96 -6.32
C ARG A 100 -11.23 10.69 -7.82
N TYR A 101 -10.06 10.92 -8.43
CA TYR A 101 -9.84 10.65 -9.85
C TYR A 101 -9.25 9.27 -10.10
N SER A 102 -8.99 8.47 -9.06
CA SER A 102 -8.51 7.10 -9.18
C SER A 102 -9.67 6.16 -9.53
N LEU A 103 -9.46 4.85 -9.47
CA LEU A 103 -10.55 3.88 -9.58
C LEU A 103 -11.06 3.57 -8.16
N PRO A 104 -12.36 3.29 -7.96
CA PRO A 104 -12.94 3.04 -6.64
C PRO A 104 -12.13 2.06 -5.81
N THR A 105 -11.85 2.36 -4.55
CA THR A 105 -11.16 1.44 -3.64
C THR A 105 -12.13 0.40 -3.08
N GLU A 106 -11.60 -0.69 -2.51
CA GLU A 106 -12.44 -1.66 -1.79
C GLU A 106 -13.21 -1.00 -0.65
N GLU A 107 -12.60 -0.01 0.02
CA GLU A 107 -13.26 0.74 1.09
C GLU A 107 -14.42 1.59 0.57
N ASP A 108 -14.26 2.25 -0.60
CA ASP A 108 -15.35 3.02 -1.20
C ASP A 108 -16.56 2.13 -1.50
N VAL A 109 -16.33 0.93 -2.05
CA VAL A 109 -17.39 -0.06 -2.33
C VAL A 109 -18.00 -0.60 -1.03
N ARG A 110 -17.19 -0.88 -0.01
CA ARG A 110 -17.66 -1.29 1.32
C ARG A 110 -18.58 -0.24 1.92
N LEU A 111 -18.21 1.04 1.86
CA LEU A 111 -19.00 2.15 2.41
C LEU A 111 -20.33 2.32 1.67
N ALA A 112 -20.38 2.06 0.37
CA ALA A 112 -21.61 2.07 -0.42
C ALA A 112 -22.57 0.93 -0.06
N ILE A 113 -22.04 -0.28 0.18
CA ILE A 113 -22.83 -1.48 0.54
C ILE A 113 -23.32 -1.43 1.98
N THR A 114 -22.49 -0.93 2.90
CA THR A 114 -22.84 -0.82 4.32
C THR A 114 -23.73 0.39 4.61
N GLY A 115 -23.76 1.39 3.73
CA GLY A 115 -24.44 2.66 3.94
C GLY A 115 -23.72 3.59 4.92
N GLU A 116 -22.51 3.23 5.36
CA GLU A 116 -21.68 4.05 6.26
C GLU A 116 -21.05 5.28 5.56
N GLY A 117 -21.07 5.29 4.23
CA GLY A 117 -20.52 6.37 3.41
C GLY A 117 -21.26 7.70 3.64
N PRO A 118 -20.55 8.85 3.52
CA PRO A 118 -21.14 10.17 3.76
C PRO A 118 -22.33 10.48 2.84
N GLU A 119 -22.36 9.90 1.65
CA GLU A 119 -23.44 10.07 0.65
C GLU A 119 -24.65 9.14 0.93
N PHE A 120 -24.43 8.00 1.60
CA PHE A 120 -25.45 6.97 1.82
C PHE A 120 -26.13 7.03 3.19
N ARG A 121 -25.72 7.96 4.07
CA ARG A 121 -26.37 8.19 5.38
C ARG A 121 -27.83 8.64 5.26
N LEU A 122 -28.21 9.26 4.14
CA LEU A 122 -29.56 9.78 3.89
C LEU A 122 -30.37 8.88 2.94
N GLU A 123 -29.74 8.33 1.90
CA GLU A 123 -30.41 7.55 0.85
C GLU A 123 -30.47 6.04 1.14
N GLY A 124 -29.77 5.57 2.19
CA GLY A 124 -29.72 4.16 2.56
C GLY A 124 -28.70 3.35 1.75
N ARG A 125 -28.56 2.06 2.10
CA ARG A 125 -27.58 1.16 1.48
C ARG A 125 -28.04 0.62 0.12
N LEU A 126 -27.09 0.42 -0.81
CA LEU A 126 -27.36 -0.23 -2.09
C LEU A 126 -27.41 -1.76 -1.92
N LYS A 127 -28.45 -2.41 -2.47
CA LYS A 127 -28.72 -3.85 -2.28
C LYS A 127 -28.45 -4.72 -3.50
N ALA A 128 -28.59 -4.16 -4.70
CA ALA A 128 -28.44 -4.88 -5.97
C ALA A 128 -27.10 -4.56 -6.64
N GLU A 129 -26.52 -5.55 -7.30
CA GLU A 129 -25.24 -5.43 -8.02
C GLU A 129 -25.30 -4.36 -9.11
N GLU A 130 -26.37 -4.35 -9.89
CA GLU A 130 -26.58 -3.43 -11.00
C GLU A 130 -26.65 -1.97 -10.52
N ASP A 131 -27.29 -1.73 -9.38
CA ASP A 131 -27.41 -0.41 -8.76
C ASP A 131 -26.04 0.08 -8.26
N ILE A 132 -25.25 -0.80 -7.64
CA ILE A 132 -23.90 -0.48 -7.17
C ILE A 132 -23.01 -0.11 -8.35
N VAL A 133 -22.99 -0.93 -9.39
CA VAL A 133 -22.17 -0.70 -10.58
C VAL A 133 -22.57 0.59 -11.28
N SER A 134 -23.87 0.80 -11.52
CA SER A 134 -24.36 2.01 -12.19
C SER A 134 -24.05 3.28 -11.40
N TRP A 135 -24.17 3.24 -10.07
CA TRP A 135 -23.81 4.35 -9.20
C TRP A 135 -22.33 4.73 -9.34
N PHE A 136 -21.41 3.77 -9.26
CA PHE A 136 -19.97 4.04 -9.39
C PHE A 136 -19.58 4.53 -10.78
N VAL A 137 -20.16 3.96 -11.84
CA VAL A 137 -19.92 4.38 -13.23
C VAL A 137 -20.39 5.82 -13.45
N ASN A 138 -21.58 6.17 -12.96
CA ASN A 138 -22.12 7.52 -13.05
C ASN A 138 -21.29 8.52 -12.23
N GLY A 139 -20.94 8.18 -10.99
CA GLY A 139 -20.10 9.02 -10.12
C GLY A 139 -18.70 9.29 -10.71
N HIS A 140 -18.16 8.34 -11.48
CA HIS A 140 -16.87 8.48 -12.17
C HIS A 140 -17.00 8.96 -13.61
N LYS A 141 -18.16 9.50 -14.03
CA LYS A 141 -18.42 10.05 -15.37
C LYS A 141 -18.09 9.06 -16.50
N GLY A 142 -18.41 7.78 -16.33
CA GLY A 142 -18.18 6.75 -17.34
C GLY A 142 -16.71 6.38 -17.54
N LYS A 143 -15.85 6.59 -16.52
CA LYS A 143 -14.43 6.25 -16.60
C LYS A 143 -14.24 4.74 -16.87
N TRP A 144 -13.37 4.45 -17.83
CA TRP A 144 -13.00 3.09 -18.22
C TRP A 144 -12.36 2.32 -17.07
N GLY A 145 -12.72 1.04 -16.90
CA GLY A 145 -12.19 0.17 -15.85
C GLY A 145 -12.94 0.23 -14.51
N VAL A 146 -13.89 1.17 -14.35
CA VAL A 146 -14.67 1.29 -13.10
C VAL A 146 -15.61 0.12 -12.94
N LYS A 147 -16.37 -0.23 -13.99
CA LYS A 147 -17.30 -1.35 -13.96
C LYS A 147 -16.59 -2.65 -13.61
N GLU A 148 -15.51 -2.95 -14.32
CA GLU A 148 -14.72 -4.18 -14.15
C GLU A 148 -14.13 -4.27 -12.75
N LYS A 149 -13.61 -3.16 -12.22
CA LYS A 149 -13.05 -3.13 -10.86
C LYS A 149 -14.13 -3.33 -9.79
N VAL A 150 -15.29 -2.69 -9.93
CA VAL A 150 -16.37 -2.86 -8.95
C VAL A 150 -16.87 -4.29 -8.95
N LEU A 151 -17.06 -4.89 -10.13
CA LEU A 151 -17.45 -6.30 -10.26
C LEU A 151 -16.43 -7.25 -9.61
N ASP A 152 -15.12 -7.04 -9.83
CA ASP A 152 -14.06 -7.82 -9.18
C ASP A 152 -14.13 -7.70 -7.63
N ILE A 153 -14.39 -6.51 -7.12
CA ILE A 153 -14.51 -6.29 -5.66
C ILE A 153 -15.75 -7.01 -5.13
N LEU A 154 -16.89 -6.92 -5.81
CA LEU A 154 -18.13 -7.59 -5.41
C LEU A 154 -17.93 -9.11 -5.35
N ASP A 155 -17.35 -9.72 -6.38
CA ASP A 155 -17.08 -11.15 -6.44
C ASP A 155 -16.19 -11.64 -5.28
N ARG A 156 -15.14 -10.87 -4.96
CA ARG A 156 -14.18 -11.26 -3.90
C ARG A 156 -14.65 -10.97 -2.48
N LYS A 157 -15.44 -9.92 -2.28
CA LYS A 157 -15.70 -9.32 -0.96
C LYS A 157 -17.16 -9.34 -0.53
N THR A 158 -18.08 -9.89 -1.33
CA THR A 158 -19.49 -9.90 -0.97
C THR A 158 -20.12 -11.28 -0.98
N ILE A 159 -21.25 -11.38 -0.29
CA ILE A 159 -22.10 -12.57 -0.22
C ILE A 159 -23.54 -12.13 -0.42
N LEU A 160 -24.27 -12.87 -1.26
CA LEU A 160 -25.70 -12.70 -1.45
C LEU A 160 -26.46 -13.38 -0.32
N THR A 161 -27.30 -12.61 0.36
CA THR A 161 -28.20 -13.10 1.42
C THR A 161 -29.66 -12.85 1.00
N GLU A 162 -30.53 -13.82 1.26
CA GLU A 162 -31.93 -13.75 0.83
C GLU A 162 -32.72 -12.60 1.47
N GLN A 163 -32.32 -12.14 2.67
CA GLN A 163 -33.02 -11.10 3.43
C GLN A 163 -32.40 -9.70 3.24
N ASP A 164 -31.08 -9.62 3.06
CA ASP A 164 -30.35 -8.35 3.04
C ASP A 164 -29.68 -8.03 1.69
N GLY A 165 -29.80 -8.88 0.67
CA GLY A 165 -29.15 -8.68 -0.61
C GLY A 165 -27.63 -8.81 -0.49
N ILE A 166 -26.88 -7.95 -1.17
CA ILE A 166 -25.40 -7.96 -1.14
C ILE A 166 -24.91 -7.46 0.22
N VAL A 167 -24.15 -8.29 0.91
CA VAL A 167 -23.52 -7.98 2.21
C VAL A 167 -22.01 -8.13 2.11
N TRP A 168 -21.27 -7.26 2.78
CA TRP A 168 -19.81 -7.31 2.82
C TRP A 168 -19.32 -8.49 3.68
N LYS A 169 -18.38 -9.26 3.14
CA LYS A 169 -17.71 -10.37 3.84
C LYS A 169 -16.64 -9.79 4.77
N SER A 170 -16.77 -10.06 6.07
CA SER A 170 -15.77 -9.68 7.07
C SER A 170 -14.44 -10.43 6.91
#